data_AF-A0AAV6A2U3-F1
#
_entry.id   AF-A0AAV6A2U3-F1
#
_cell.length_a   1.000
_cell.length_b   1.000
_cell.length_c   1.000
_cell.angle_alpha   90.00
_cell.angle_beta   90.00
_cell.angle_gamma   90.00
#
_symmetry.space_group_name_H-M   'P 1'
#
loop_
_entity.id
_entity.type
_entity.pdbx_description
1 polymer ?
#
loop_
_entity_poly.entity_id
_entity_poly.type
_entity_poly.pdbx_seq_one_letter_code
_entity_poly.pdbx_strand_id
1 'polypeptide(L)'
;MRSAVAGIPEREEWRQVSGSTLTHHGPCCDRARAWLTAMGRSYDFSSTDGLAMAGPRWITQRWAWGPTRWPIAWCEAVRAEVIDCGVFGAFALELFRAKGIDAYPGQLLRTCAEERISHWRRKWEAMPTAFNWIGSRVVYHEVNVVRRAPNEAHVYDPTEGFWLEPAAQSGHHGHLAIRAEIPEVLRWGPHVLVNGKWTQTAPRV
;
A
#
# COMPACT_ATOMS: atom_id res chain seq x y z
N MET A 1 -29.78 -6.36 -5.89
CA MET A 1 -28.70 -5.52 -5.31
C MET A 1 -28.81 -5.56 -3.79
N ARG A 2 -27.98 -6.32 -3.10
CA ARG A 2 -27.90 -6.26 -1.62
C ARG A 2 -26.80 -5.26 -1.27
N SER A 3 -27.17 -4.14 -0.64
CA SER A 3 -26.24 -3.18 -0.04
C SER A 3 -25.40 -3.91 0.99
N ALA A 4 -24.08 -3.81 0.88
CA ALA A 4 -23.14 -4.31 1.87
C ALA A 4 -22.32 -3.14 2.37
N VAL A 5 -22.90 -2.36 3.29
CA VAL A 5 -22.12 -1.46 4.15
C VAL A 5 -22.52 -1.70 5.60
N ALA A 6 -22.10 -2.84 6.16
CA ALA A 6 -21.97 -3.00 7.61
C ALA A 6 -20.94 -4.10 7.92
N GLY A 7 -19.70 -3.68 8.24
CA GLY A 7 -18.74 -4.51 9.00
C GLY A 7 -17.54 -5.11 8.26
N ILE A 8 -16.75 -4.27 7.55
CA ILE A 8 -15.30 -4.42 7.24
C ILE A 8 -14.60 -5.53 8.05
N PRO A 9 -13.59 -6.29 7.56
CA PRO A 9 -13.22 -6.82 6.23
C PRO A 9 -13.84 -8.22 5.97
N GLU A 10 -13.82 -8.69 4.71
CA GLU A 10 -14.35 -10.02 4.32
C GLU A 10 -13.59 -11.20 4.96
N ARG A 11 -12.33 -10.99 5.35
CA ARG A 11 -11.48 -11.99 6.01
C ARG A 11 -11.08 -11.51 7.40
N GLU A 12 -11.09 -12.41 8.37
CA GLU A 12 -10.69 -12.12 9.75
C GLU A 12 -9.22 -11.68 9.83
N GLU A 13 -8.35 -12.32 9.04
CA GLU A 13 -6.91 -12.02 8.94
C GLU A 13 -6.65 -10.53 8.64
N TRP A 14 -7.48 -9.92 7.78
CA TRP A 14 -7.32 -8.52 7.38
C TRP A 14 -7.69 -7.53 8.49
N ARG A 15 -8.38 -7.97 9.54
CA ARG A 15 -8.70 -7.10 10.68
C ARG A 15 -7.45 -6.69 11.43
N GLN A 16 -6.48 -7.60 11.52
CA GLN A 16 -5.36 -7.50 12.46
C GLN A 16 -3.98 -7.53 11.79
N VAL A 17 -3.87 -7.98 10.53
CA VAL A 17 -2.58 -8.04 9.83
C VAL A 17 -1.95 -6.66 9.74
N SER A 18 -0.73 -6.48 10.22
CA SER A 18 0.02 -5.22 10.13
C SER A 18 0.51 -4.95 8.71
N GLY A 19 1.00 -3.73 8.46
CA GLY A 19 1.69 -3.43 7.21
C GLY A 19 2.85 -4.38 6.96
N SER A 20 3.05 -4.78 5.70
CA SER A 20 4.05 -5.77 5.34
C SER A 20 5.46 -5.29 5.69
N THR A 21 6.28 -6.20 6.23
CA THR A 21 7.68 -5.92 6.60
C THR A 21 8.61 -6.92 5.94
N LEU A 22 9.69 -6.41 5.34
CA LEU A 22 10.72 -7.24 4.71
C LEU A 22 11.70 -7.74 5.77
N THR A 23 12.08 -9.01 5.67
CA THR A 23 13.02 -9.60 6.64
C THR A 23 14.45 -9.17 6.38
N HIS A 24 15.27 -9.24 7.43
CA HIS A 24 16.70 -8.97 7.38
C HIS A 24 17.47 -10.23 7.78
N HIS A 25 18.47 -10.60 6.97
CA HIS A 25 19.29 -11.80 7.19
C HIS A 25 20.80 -11.49 7.18
N GLY A 26 21.19 -10.21 7.21
CA GLY A 26 22.60 -9.80 7.27
C GLY A 26 23.04 -8.79 6.20
N PRO A 27 24.35 -8.68 5.93
CA PRO A 27 24.95 -7.59 5.14
C PRO A 27 24.43 -7.44 3.71
N CYS A 28 23.90 -8.51 3.10
CA CYS A 28 23.27 -8.44 1.78
C CYS A 28 21.96 -7.65 1.80
N CYS A 29 21.17 -7.70 2.88
CA CYS A 29 20.00 -6.85 3.07
C CYS A 29 20.39 -5.39 3.23
N ASP A 30 21.44 -5.10 3.99
CA ASP A 30 21.92 -3.73 4.17
C ASP A 30 22.33 -3.11 2.83
N ARG A 31 23.05 -3.87 2.00
CA ARG A 31 23.41 -3.44 0.64
C ARG A 31 22.18 -3.25 -0.25
N ALA A 32 21.19 -4.16 -0.18
CA ALA A 32 19.98 -4.04 -0.98
C ALA A 32 19.14 -2.82 -0.59
N ARG A 33 18.98 -2.58 0.71
CA ARG A 33 18.30 -1.40 1.26
C ARG A 33 19.05 -0.11 0.90
N ALA A 34 20.37 -0.08 1.05
CA ALA A 34 21.19 1.06 0.65
C ALA A 34 21.12 1.33 -0.86
N TRP A 35 21.13 0.29 -1.69
CA TRP A 35 20.93 0.41 -3.14
C TRP A 35 19.55 1.00 -3.46
N LEU A 36 18.47 0.50 -2.83
CA LEU A 36 17.12 1.02 -3.06
C LEU A 36 17.05 2.51 -2.72
N THR A 37 17.61 2.90 -1.58
CA THR A 37 17.68 4.30 -1.15
C THR A 37 18.50 5.16 -2.10
N ALA A 38 19.66 4.68 -2.56
CA ALA A 38 20.51 5.40 -3.51
C ALA A 38 19.79 5.58 -4.86
N MET A 39 19.08 4.56 -5.34
CA MET A 39 18.23 4.64 -6.52
C MET A 39 17.09 5.65 -6.30
N GLY A 40 16.40 5.59 -5.16
CA GLY A 40 15.37 6.56 -4.83
C GLY A 40 15.86 8.01 -4.93
N ARG A 41 17.05 8.28 -4.40
CA ARG A 41 17.70 9.60 -4.47
C ARG A 41 18.07 10.03 -5.88
N SER A 42 18.39 9.10 -6.79
CA SER A 42 18.67 9.46 -8.18
C SER A 42 17.41 9.81 -8.98
N TYR A 43 16.23 9.47 -8.47
CA TYR A 43 14.93 9.88 -9.01
C TYR A 43 14.31 11.07 -8.26
N ASP A 44 15.00 11.64 -7.27
CA ASP A 44 14.57 12.84 -6.54
C ASP A 44 14.81 14.10 -7.38
N PHE A 45 14.09 14.22 -8.49
CA PHE A 45 13.92 15.48 -9.20
C PHE A 45 12.72 16.23 -8.62
N SER A 46 12.70 17.56 -8.75
CA SER A 46 11.69 18.44 -8.16
C SER A 46 10.27 17.91 -8.39
N SER A 47 9.43 18.04 -7.36
CA SER A 47 8.07 17.48 -7.37
C SER A 47 7.27 17.85 -8.62
N THR A 48 6.90 16.84 -9.40
CA THR A 48 6.14 17.00 -10.66
C THR A 48 4.66 16.69 -10.49
N ASP A 49 4.24 16.25 -9.29
CA ASP A 49 2.86 15.82 -8.98
C ASP A 49 2.04 16.91 -8.27
N GLY A 50 2.54 18.15 -8.22
CA GLY A 50 1.85 19.29 -7.63
C GLY A 50 1.84 19.29 -6.10
N LEU A 51 2.41 18.28 -5.45
CA LEU A 51 2.65 18.28 -4.01
C LEU A 51 4.05 18.82 -3.71
N ALA A 52 4.32 19.18 -2.46
CA ALA A 52 5.67 19.56 -2.04
C ALA A 52 6.65 18.36 -2.02
N MET A 53 6.17 17.14 -2.30
CA MET A 53 6.92 15.89 -2.15
C MET A 53 6.66 14.94 -3.32
N ALA A 54 7.72 14.55 -4.03
CA ALA A 54 7.63 13.56 -5.10
C ALA A 54 7.45 12.14 -4.51
N GLY A 55 6.36 11.47 -4.90
CA GLY A 55 6.18 10.04 -4.63
C GLY A 55 7.22 9.18 -5.38
N PRO A 56 7.62 8.01 -4.86
CA PRO A 56 8.60 7.12 -5.50
C PRO A 56 8.03 6.38 -6.73
N ARG A 57 7.56 7.10 -7.74
CA ARG A 57 6.85 6.55 -8.92
C ARG A 57 7.68 5.56 -9.73
N TRP A 58 9.00 5.73 -9.74
CA TRP A 58 9.92 4.89 -10.51
C TRP A 58 9.84 3.40 -10.14
N ILE A 59 9.41 3.06 -8.92
CA ILE A 59 9.31 1.66 -8.48
C ILE A 59 8.31 0.87 -9.34
N THR A 60 7.24 1.50 -9.83
CA THR A 60 6.24 0.82 -10.69
C THR A 60 6.78 0.51 -12.09
N GLN A 61 7.87 1.16 -12.50
CA GLN A 61 8.56 0.89 -13.75
C GLN A 61 9.61 -0.22 -13.60
N ARG A 62 10.08 -0.45 -12.36
CA ARG A 62 11.17 -1.39 -12.08
C ARG A 62 10.69 -2.81 -11.77
N TRP A 63 9.50 -2.96 -11.21
CA TRP A 63 8.94 -4.27 -10.84
C TRP A 63 7.55 -4.46 -11.42
N ALA A 64 7.28 -5.67 -11.92
CA ALA A 64 5.94 -6.06 -12.32
C ALA A 64 5.10 -6.39 -11.07
N TRP A 65 3.79 -6.14 -11.15
CA TRP A 65 2.88 -6.49 -10.07
C TRP A 65 2.38 -7.94 -10.16
N GLY A 66 2.44 -8.67 -9.05
CA GLY A 66 1.94 -10.04 -8.93
C GLY A 66 2.23 -10.66 -7.56
N PRO A 67 1.91 -11.96 -7.35
CA PRO A 67 2.07 -12.60 -6.06
C PRO A 67 3.54 -12.65 -5.63
N THR A 68 3.78 -12.42 -4.33
CA THR A 68 5.10 -12.57 -3.69
C THR A 68 5.04 -13.63 -2.62
N ARG A 69 6.11 -14.43 -2.49
CA ARG A 69 6.25 -15.40 -1.38
C ARG A 69 6.61 -14.66 -0.10
N TRP A 70 5.89 -14.92 0.98
CA TRP A 70 6.19 -14.33 2.28
C TRP A 70 6.64 -15.40 3.29
N PRO A 71 7.59 -15.09 4.21
CA PRO A 71 8.37 -13.85 4.29
C PRO A 71 9.38 -13.71 3.13
N ILE A 72 9.67 -12.47 2.72
CA ILE A 72 10.71 -12.14 1.74
C ILE A 72 11.72 -11.17 2.33
N ALA A 73 13.00 -11.45 2.12
CA ALA A 73 14.08 -10.60 2.59
C ALA A 73 14.34 -9.40 1.68
N TRP A 74 14.92 -8.31 2.21
CA TRP A 74 15.30 -7.13 1.42
C TRP A 74 16.12 -7.47 0.18
N CYS A 75 17.14 -8.34 0.30
CA CYS A 75 18.00 -8.65 -0.83
C CYS A 75 17.31 -9.51 -1.91
N GLU A 76 16.30 -10.28 -1.53
CA GLU A 76 15.47 -11.07 -2.44
C GLU A 76 14.47 -10.18 -3.14
N ALA A 77 13.77 -9.32 -2.39
CA ALA A 77 12.77 -8.38 -2.90
C ALA A 77 13.36 -7.43 -3.97
N VAL A 78 14.54 -6.86 -3.72
CA VAL A 78 15.21 -5.97 -4.68
C VAL A 78 15.58 -6.67 -5.99
N ARG A 79 15.84 -7.99 -5.93
CA ARG A 79 16.22 -8.80 -7.09
C ARG A 79 15.02 -9.44 -7.79
N ALA A 80 13.84 -9.43 -7.17
CA ALA A 80 12.64 -10.00 -7.77
C ALA A 80 12.27 -9.26 -9.06
N GLU A 81 11.62 -9.98 -9.98
CA GLU A 81 11.01 -9.40 -11.18
C GLU A 81 9.56 -8.98 -10.93
N VAL A 82 8.89 -9.75 -10.06
CA VAL A 82 7.47 -9.59 -9.70
C VAL A 82 7.38 -9.38 -8.20
N ILE A 83 6.66 -8.34 -7.77
CA ILE A 83 6.38 -8.06 -6.37
C ILE A 83 4.91 -7.68 -6.15
N ASP A 84 4.39 -7.87 -4.94
CA ASP A 84 3.01 -7.53 -4.58
C ASP A 84 2.90 -6.16 -3.90
N CYS A 85 1.66 -5.76 -3.57
CA CYS A 85 1.39 -4.47 -2.94
C CYS A 85 2.10 -4.30 -1.58
N GLY A 86 2.36 -5.39 -0.85
CA GLY A 86 3.06 -5.32 0.43
C GLY A 86 4.54 -4.98 0.27
N VAL A 87 5.21 -5.57 -0.74
CA VAL A 87 6.59 -5.19 -1.05
C VAL A 87 6.66 -3.76 -1.60
N PHE A 88 5.74 -3.36 -2.49
CA PHE A 88 5.64 -1.97 -2.94
C PHE A 88 5.45 -1.00 -1.76
N GLY A 89 4.57 -1.35 -0.82
CA GLY A 89 4.34 -0.63 0.45
C GLY A 89 5.61 -0.46 1.28
N ALA A 90 6.35 -1.55 1.49
CA ALA A 90 7.59 -1.54 2.25
C ALA A 90 8.70 -0.72 1.57
N PHE A 91 8.85 -0.84 0.24
CA PHE A 91 9.82 -0.06 -0.53
C PHE A 91 9.52 1.44 -0.48
N ALA A 92 8.27 1.84 -0.74
CA ALA A 92 7.90 3.24 -0.71
C ALA A 92 8.02 3.83 0.70
N LEU A 93 7.67 3.07 1.75
CA LEU A 93 7.85 3.49 3.14
C LEU A 93 9.32 3.78 3.46
N GLU A 94 10.23 2.89 3.07
CA GLU A 94 11.66 3.08 3.24
C GLU A 94 12.15 4.33 2.49
N LEU A 95 11.69 4.51 1.25
CA LEU A 95 12.07 5.65 0.42
C LEU A 95 11.59 6.98 1.00
N PHE A 96 10.35 7.07 1.50
CA PHE A 96 9.87 8.28 2.18
C PHE A 96 10.69 8.58 3.44
N ARG A 97 10.93 7.56 4.29
CA ARG A 97 11.70 7.73 5.53
C ARG A 97 13.15 8.11 5.26
N ALA A 98 13.77 7.58 4.21
CA ALA A 98 15.12 7.93 3.81
C ALA A 98 15.26 9.39 3.31
N LYS A 99 14.15 10.05 2.94
CA LYS A 99 14.06 11.48 2.65
C LYS A 99 13.75 12.33 3.89
N GLY A 100 13.63 11.72 5.07
CA GLY A 100 13.21 12.41 6.30
C GLY A 100 11.71 12.73 6.33
N ILE A 101 10.91 12.13 5.45
CA ILE A 101 9.47 12.34 5.40
C ILE A 101 8.82 11.41 6.42
N ASP A 102 7.90 11.98 7.20
CA ASP A 102 7.14 11.23 8.18
C ASP A 102 6.05 10.40 7.50
N ALA A 103 6.28 9.08 7.43
CA ALA A 103 5.45 8.14 6.68
C ALA A 103 5.22 6.84 7.45
N TYR A 104 4.03 6.27 7.22
CA TYR A 104 3.47 5.16 7.98
C TYR A 104 2.82 4.12 7.06
N PRO A 105 2.77 2.84 7.49
CA PRO A 105 1.97 1.85 6.80
C PRO A 105 0.49 2.22 6.79
N GLY A 106 -0.17 1.99 5.67
CA GLY A 106 -1.60 2.11 5.52
C GLY A 106 -2.17 0.97 4.68
N GLN A 107 -3.45 0.70 4.86
CA GLN A 107 -4.16 -0.39 4.22
C GLN A 107 -5.50 0.08 3.71
N LEU A 108 -5.90 -0.40 2.54
CA LEU A 108 -7.19 -0.13 1.93
C LEU A 108 -7.96 -1.41 1.69
N LEU A 109 -9.28 -1.27 1.76
CA LEU A 109 -10.20 -2.21 1.12
C LEU A 109 -10.77 -1.56 -0.13
N ARG A 110 -10.57 -2.21 -1.27
CA ARG A 110 -11.02 -1.72 -2.58
C ARG A 110 -12.10 -2.61 -3.17
N THR A 111 -13.12 -2.02 -3.80
CA THR A 111 -14.01 -2.79 -4.68
C THR A 111 -13.27 -3.18 -5.94
N CYS A 112 -13.50 -4.39 -6.41
CA CYS A 112 -12.90 -4.89 -7.64
C CYS A 112 -13.96 -5.62 -8.47
N ALA A 113 -13.88 -5.51 -9.79
CA ALA A 113 -14.76 -6.26 -10.69
C ALA A 113 -14.49 -7.77 -10.56
N GLU A 114 -15.54 -8.58 -10.65
CA GLU A 114 -15.48 -10.04 -10.43
C GLU A 114 -14.52 -10.72 -11.42
N GLU A 115 -14.47 -10.24 -12.66
CA GLU A 115 -13.58 -10.73 -13.71
C GLU A 115 -12.10 -10.50 -13.32
N ARG A 116 -11.81 -9.34 -12.73
CA ARG A 116 -10.45 -8.98 -12.28
C ARG A 116 -10.05 -9.79 -11.05
N ILE A 117 -10.96 -10.00 -10.09
CA ILE A 117 -10.76 -10.90 -8.95
C ILE A 117 -10.43 -12.32 -9.41
N SER A 118 -11.23 -12.85 -10.35
CA SER A 118 -11.04 -14.20 -10.89
C SER A 118 -9.70 -14.35 -11.60
N HIS A 119 -9.30 -13.35 -12.37
CA HIS A 119 -7.98 -13.31 -13.00
C HIS A 119 -6.84 -13.31 -11.98
N TRP A 120 -6.92 -12.47 -10.96
CA TRP A 120 -5.90 -12.39 -9.92
C TRP A 120 -5.82 -13.65 -9.06
N ARG A 121 -6.95 -14.28 -8.73
CA ARG A 121 -6.96 -15.55 -7.99
C ARG A 121 -6.16 -16.63 -8.70
N ARG A 122 -6.34 -16.79 -10.01
CA ARG A 122 -5.55 -17.75 -10.81
C ARG A 122 -4.04 -17.47 -10.74
N LYS A 123 -3.64 -16.20 -10.71
CA LYS A 123 -2.22 -15.83 -10.51
C LYS A 123 -1.73 -16.25 -9.12
N TRP A 124 -2.51 -16.01 -8.07
CA TRP A 124 -2.16 -16.35 -6.69
C TRP A 124 -2.18 -17.87 -6.43
N GLU A 125 -3.06 -18.62 -7.06
CA GLU A 125 -3.11 -20.09 -6.99
C GLU A 125 -1.82 -20.75 -7.51
N ALA A 126 -1.15 -20.12 -8.50
CA ALA A 126 0.15 -20.56 -8.98
C ALA A 126 1.29 -20.34 -7.95
N MET A 127 1.04 -19.63 -6.85
CA MET A 127 2.00 -19.38 -5.77
C MET A 127 1.34 -19.54 -4.38
N PRO A 128 1.14 -20.78 -3.89
CA PRO A 128 0.40 -21.05 -2.65
C PRO A 128 0.98 -20.41 -1.38
N THR A 129 2.26 -20.02 -1.40
CA THR A 129 2.93 -19.33 -0.28
C THR A 129 2.79 -17.81 -0.34
N ALA A 130 2.05 -17.27 -1.32
CA ALA A 130 1.74 -15.85 -1.38
C ALA A 130 0.63 -15.51 -0.38
N PHE A 131 0.75 -14.36 0.26
CA PHE A 131 -0.31 -13.86 1.12
C PHE A 131 -1.56 -13.59 0.29
N ASN A 132 -2.72 -14.01 0.78
CA ASN A 132 -3.97 -13.89 0.05
C ASN A 132 -4.62 -12.52 0.24
N TRP A 133 -4.23 -11.59 -0.63
CA TRP A 133 -4.78 -10.23 -0.67
C TRP A 133 -6.19 -10.16 -1.28
N ILE A 134 -6.70 -11.26 -1.85
CA ILE A 134 -7.87 -11.26 -2.74
C ILE A 134 -9.09 -11.88 -2.04
N GLY A 135 -10.12 -11.06 -1.86
CA GLY A 135 -11.42 -11.45 -1.32
C GLY A 135 -12.37 -11.93 -2.41
N SER A 136 -13.64 -12.01 -2.07
CA SER A 136 -14.74 -12.33 -2.98
C SER A 136 -15.20 -11.14 -3.79
N ARG A 137 -15.26 -9.95 -3.18
CA ARG A 137 -15.68 -8.70 -3.84
C ARG A 137 -14.77 -7.52 -3.52
N VAL A 138 -13.97 -7.65 -2.46
CA VAL A 138 -12.99 -6.65 -2.07
C VAL A 138 -11.57 -7.20 -2.11
N VAL A 139 -10.62 -6.30 -2.30
CA VAL A 139 -9.19 -6.60 -2.29
C VAL A 139 -8.55 -5.77 -1.19
N TYR A 140 -7.73 -6.44 -0.38
CA TYR A 140 -6.85 -5.77 0.56
C TYR A 140 -5.66 -5.23 -0.23
N HIS A 141 -5.29 -3.98 0.04
CA HIS A 141 -4.23 -3.28 -0.68
C HIS A 141 -3.39 -2.44 0.27
N GLU A 142 -2.07 -2.52 0.16
CA GLU A 142 -1.16 -1.71 0.98
C GLU A 142 -0.83 -0.37 0.32
N VAL A 143 -0.80 0.67 1.16
CA VAL A 143 -0.52 2.06 0.80
C VAL A 143 0.38 2.69 1.87
N ASN A 144 0.85 3.91 1.63
CA ASN A 144 1.59 4.67 2.62
C ASN A 144 0.80 5.92 3.03
N VAL A 145 0.66 6.13 4.33
CA VAL A 145 0.12 7.37 4.89
C VAL A 145 1.29 8.31 5.17
N VAL A 146 1.30 9.45 4.51
CA VAL A 146 2.40 10.42 4.55
C VAL A 146 1.90 11.69 5.22
N ARG A 147 2.53 12.07 6.34
CA ARG A 147 2.16 13.30 7.04
C ARG A 147 2.59 14.50 6.21
N ARG A 148 1.66 15.45 6.04
CA ARG A 148 1.86 16.72 5.32
C ARG A 148 2.01 17.89 6.27
N ALA A 149 1.21 17.90 7.32
CA ALA A 149 1.14 18.94 8.34
C ALA A 149 0.83 18.25 9.69
N PRO A 150 0.86 18.97 10.84
CA PRO A 150 0.72 18.34 12.16
C PRO A 150 -0.47 17.36 12.27
N ASN A 151 -1.63 17.69 11.70
CA ASN A 151 -2.84 16.86 11.75
C ASN A 151 -3.36 16.43 10.37
N GLU A 152 -2.54 16.51 9.31
CA GLU A 152 -2.97 16.25 7.94
C GLU A 152 -2.04 15.23 7.27
N ALA A 153 -2.64 14.31 6.52
CA ALA A 153 -1.95 13.29 5.76
C ALA A 153 -2.43 13.24 4.30
N HIS A 154 -1.49 12.88 3.43
CA HIS A 154 -1.78 12.31 2.12
C HIS A 154 -1.65 10.80 2.17
N VAL A 155 -2.28 10.11 1.21
CA VAL A 155 -2.15 8.66 1.04
C VAL A 155 -1.54 8.41 -0.32
N TYR A 156 -0.46 7.64 -0.36
CA TYR A 156 0.24 7.27 -1.58
C TYR A 156 0.01 5.79 -1.87
N ASP A 157 -0.38 5.47 -3.11
CA ASP A 157 -0.42 4.11 -3.60
C ASP A 157 0.89 3.77 -4.32
N PRO A 158 1.74 2.90 -3.73
CA PRO A 158 3.02 2.54 -4.31
C PRO A 158 2.92 1.50 -5.41
N THR A 159 1.80 0.77 -5.50
CA THR A 159 1.55 -0.19 -6.59
C THR A 159 1.20 0.53 -7.87
N GLU A 160 0.42 1.62 -7.77
CA GLU A 160 -0.03 2.39 -8.93
C GLU A 160 0.79 3.67 -9.16
N GLY A 161 1.59 4.09 -8.17
CA GLY A 161 2.51 5.23 -8.29
C GLY A 161 1.80 6.58 -8.25
N PHE A 162 0.72 6.73 -7.48
CA PHE A 162 0.00 8.00 -7.39
C PHE A 162 -0.56 8.30 -6.00
N TRP A 163 -0.83 9.58 -5.76
CA TRP A 163 -1.48 10.06 -4.55
C TRP A 163 -2.98 9.86 -4.65
N LEU A 164 -3.57 9.27 -3.62
CA LEU A 164 -4.99 8.98 -3.57
C LEU A 164 -5.77 10.20 -3.13
N GLU A 165 -6.84 10.48 -3.88
CA GLU A 165 -7.81 11.50 -3.49
C GLU A 165 -8.67 11.02 -2.32
N PRO A 166 -8.92 11.87 -1.30
CA PRO A 166 -9.79 11.52 -0.16
C PRO A 166 -11.25 11.32 -0.55
N ALA A 167 -11.68 11.92 -1.66
CA ALA A 167 -13.05 11.78 -2.16
C ALA A 167 -13.29 10.35 -2.64
N ALA A 168 -14.46 9.78 -2.29
CA ALA A 168 -14.84 8.46 -2.72
C ALA A 168 -14.90 8.39 -4.25
N GLN A 169 -14.09 7.52 -4.86
CA GLN A 169 -14.30 7.13 -6.25
C GLN A 169 -15.47 6.13 -6.28
N SER A 170 -16.57 6.50 -6.92
CA SER A 170 -17.69 5.59 -7.17
C SER A 170 -17.34 4.60 -8.27
N GLY A 171 -17.67 3.31 -8.10
CA GLY A 171 -17.49 2.27 -9.12
C GLY A 171 -16.46 1.21 -8.76
N HIS A 172 -15.89 0.57 -9.79
CA HIS A 172 -14.77 -0.36 -9.63
C HIS A 172 -13.51 0.44 -9.28
N HIS A 173 -12.71 -0.02 -8.31
CA HIS A 173 -11.58 0.68 -7.66
C HIS A 173 -11.97 1.69 -6.57
N GLY A 174 -13.24 1.70 -6.16
CA GLY A 174 -13.67 2.52 -5.04
C GLY A 174 -12.99 2.09 -3.73
N HIS A 175 -12.44 3.06 -3.00
CA HIS A 175 -11.91 2.86 -1.65
C HIS A 175 -13.08 2.76 -0.66
N LEU A 176 -13.26 1.60 -0.04
CA LEU A 176 -14.33 1.35 0.93
C LEU A 176 -13.94 1.77 2.35
N ALA A 177 -12.70 1.44 2.73
CA ALA A 177 -12.16 1.77 4.03
C ALA A 177 -10.64 1.88 3.97
N ILE A 178 -10.08 2.65 4.90
CA ILE A 178 -8.65 2.80 5.13
C ILE A 178 -8.31 2.49 6.58
N ARG A 179 -7.16 1.85 6.82
CA ARG A 179 -6.54 1.69 8.15
C ARG A 179 -5.12 2.22 8.07
N ALA A 180 -4.63 2.78 9.16
CA ALA A 180 -3.30 3.38 9.21
C ALA A 180 -2.59 3.03 10.53
N GLU A 181 -1.28 2.81 10.46
CA GLU A 181 -0.43 2.52 11.62
C GLU A 181 0.35 3.79 12.00
N ILE A 182 -0.38 4.74 12.59
CA ILE A 182 0.05 6.12 12.84
C ILE A 182 0.19 6.38 14.35
N PRO A 183 1.16 7.19 14.80
CA PRO A 183 1.41 7.44 16.22
C PRO A 183 0.37 8.39 16.83
N GLU A 184 -0.25 9.23 16.01
CA GLU A 184 -1.28 10.17 16.43
C GLU A 184 -2.36 10.30 15.35
N VAL A 185 -3.47 10.96 15.72
CA VAL A 185 -4.63 11.12 14.84
C VAL A 185 -4.27 12.05 13.68
N LEU A 186 -4.55 11.61 12.45
CA LEU A 186 -4.33 12.39 11.24
C LEU A 186 -5.64 12.52 10.44
N ARG A 187 -5.76 13.58 9.64
CA ARG A 187 -6.87 13.77 8.71
C ARG A 187 -6.42 13.50 7.28
N TRP A 188 -7.20 12.71 6.55
CA TRP A 188 -7.08 12.58 5.10
C TRP A 188 -8.37 13.11 4.46
N GLY A 189 -8.35 14.38 4.04
CA GLY A 189 -9.54 15.12 3.63
C GLY A 189 -10.62 15.14 4.73
N PRO A 190 -11.85 14.64 4.46
CA PRO A 190 -12.91 14.58 5.47
C PRO A 190 -12.72 13.44 6.49
N HIS A 191 -11.81 12.49 6.22
CA HIS A 191 -11.66 11.26 7.00
C HIS A 191 -10.69 11.45 8.17
N VAL A 192 -11.10 11.02 9.36
CA VAL A 192 -10.23 10.98 10.54
C VAL A 192 -9.61 9.59 10.65
N LEU A 193 -8.30 9.52 10.57
CA LEU A 193 -7.52 8.31 10.71
C LEU A 193 -7.11 8.15 12.17
N VAL A 194 -7.39 6.98 12.73
CA VAL A 194 -6.99 6.59 14.09
C VAL A 194 -6.15 5.34 13.99
N ASN A 195 -5.08 5.28 14.77
CA ASN A 195 -4.13 4.17 14.76
C ASN A 195 -4.83 2.80 14.83
N GLY A 196 -4.54 1.94 13.86
CA GLY A 196 -5.04 0.56 13.78
C GLY A 196 -6.56 0.43 13.55
N LYS A 197 -7.30 1.53 13.34
CA LYS A 197 -8.75 1.48 13.12
C LYS A 197 -9.10 1.67 11.65
N TRP A 198 -10.04 0.85 11.17
CA TRP A 198 -10.62 1.00 9.85
C TRP A 198 -11.60 2.19 9.84
N THR A 199 -11.31 3.19 9.02
CA THR A 199 -12.18 4.35 8.74
C THR A 199 -12.87 4.14 7.40
N GLN A 200 -14.20 4.24 7.36
CA GLN A 200 -14.99 4.14 6.13
C GLN A 200 -14.74 5.35 5.24
N THR A 201 -14.49 5.13 3.95
CA THR A 201 -14.19 6.19 2.98
C THR A 201 -15.28 6.39 1.94
N ALA A 202 -16.14 5.38 1.71
CA ALA A 202 -17.33 5.49 0.89
C ALA A 202 -18.55 5.91 1.73
N PRO A 203 -19.47 6.75 1.20
CA PRO A 203 -20.73 7.04 1.87
C PRO A 203 -21.52 5.73 2.07
N ARG A 204 -22.14 5.58 3.24
CA ARG A 204 -23.08 4.47 3.50
C ARG A 204 -24.23 4.59 2.50
N VAL A 205 -24.38 3.59 1.63
CA VAL A 205 -25.54 3.46 0.73
C VAL A 205 -26.64 2.67 1.42
#